data_AF-A0A431L8C7-F1
#
_entry.id   AF-A0A431L8C7-F1
#
_cell.length_a   1.000
_cell.length_b   1.000
_cell.length_c   1.000
_cell.angle_alpha   90.00
_cell.angle_beta   90.00
_cell.angle_gamma   90.00
#
_symmetry.space_group_name_H-M   'P 1'
#
loop_
_entity.id
_entity.type
_entity.pdbx_description
1 polymer ?
#
loop_
_entity_poly.entity_id
_entity_poly.type
_entity_poly.pdbx_seq_one_letter_code
_entity_poly.pdbx_strand_id
1 'polypeptide(L)'
;MSNYGNHESYQLDHFALDITPYVTRELNPHEAGTAVQYGADFKVRFTRQGSHEHKLGLLQLIRPQTQLFAHTVVGDWNVDKRYPDDDTAIVLEQCLYGSDGVKIGTHSATYAGQQMRQLGESECWLIDTPREINGNFERGVFTGLTNTKFANYVVELDGPIGRLFNIGITWGYSVQQDGNRPGHFDLHVLEPRPIQLTEHNEHLAAISSFLNVPKGKLAELIR
;
A
#
# COMPACT_ATOMS: atom_id res chain seq x y z
N MET A 1 10.59 20.57 13.78
CA MET A 1 11.11 20.08 12.48
C MET A 1 10.03 19.26 11.82
N SER A 2 9.92 19.26 10.48
CA SER A 2 8.92 18.41 9.80
C SER A 2 9.34 16.93 9.90
N ASN A 3 8.40 16.05 10.24
CA ASN A 3 8.61 14.60 10.22
C ASN A 3 8.58 14.02 8.78
N TYR A 4 8.24 14.83 7.79
CA TYR A 4 8.25 14.42 6.38
C TYR A 4 9.66 14.44 5.80
N GLY A 5 10.02 13.40 5.06
CA GLY A 5 11.22 13.30 4.23
C GLY A 5 11.11 14.11 2.93
N ASN A 6 12.10 13.94 2.05
CA ASN A 6 12.05 14.51 0.71
C ASN A 6 11.05 13.74 -0.15
N HIS A 7 10.39 14.44 -1.06
CA HIS A 7 9.55 13.79 -2.06
C HIS A 7 10.42 12.99 -3.04
N GLU A 8 9.97 11.78 -3.36
CA GLU A 8 10.56 10.92 -4.39
C GLU A 8 9.48 10.56 -5.40
N SER A 9 9.86 10.47 -6.68
CA SER A 9 8.96 10.10 -7.77
C SER A 9 9.63 9.08 -8.66
N TYR A 10 8.86 8.05 -9.02
CA TYR A 10 9.32 6.91 -9.80
C TYR A 10 8.37 6.67 -10.98
N GLN A 11 8.92 6.44 -12.16
CA GLN A 11 8.17 6.05 -13.36
C GLN A 11 8.66 4.67 -13.82
N LEU A 12 7.76 3.70 -13.90
CA LEU A 12 8.03 2.36 -14.41
C LEU A 12 6.94 1.94 -15.37
N ASP A 13 7.28 1.85 -16.66
CA ASP A 13 6.35 1.54 -17.73
C ASP A 13 5.09 2.43 -17.64
N HIS A 14 3.95 1.80 -17.38
CA HIS A 14 2.63 2.42 -17.24
C HIS A 14 2.33 2.95 -15.84
N PHE A 15 3.20 2.69 -14.85
CA PHE A 15 3.01 3.09 -13.46
C PHE A 15 3.86 4.31 -13.09
N ALA A 16 3.27 5.17 -12.24
CA ALA A 16 3.98 6.21 -11.53
C ALA A 16 3.72 6.07 -10.02
N LEU A 17 4.76 6.25 -9.21
CA LEU A 17 4.70 6.31 -7.75
C LEU A 17 5.27 7.65 -7.28
N ASP A 18 4.41 8.49 -6.71
CA ASP A 18 4.78 9.75 -6.07
C ASP A 18 4.71 9.55 -4.55
N ILE A 19 5.83 9.61 -3.82
CA ILE A 19 5.90 9.28 -2.39
C ILE A 19 6.57 10.39 -1.56
N THR A 20 6.04 10.63 -0.37
CA THR A 20 6.63 11.52 0.65
C THR A 20 6.75 10.72 1.95
N PRO A 21 7.97 10.27 2.32
CA PRO A 21 8.21 9.54 3.55
C PRO A 21 7.80 10.32 4.79
N TYR A 22 7.38 9.61 5.83
CA TYR A 22 7.09 10.18 7.14
C TYR A 22 7.76 9.33 8.22
N VAL A 23 8.54 9.96 9.10
CA VAL A 23 9.11 9.30 10.27
C VAL A 23 9.28 10.29 11.41
N THR A 24 9.04 9.84 12.63
CA THR A 24 9.35 10.64 13.82
C THR A 24 10.85 10.82 13.92
N ARG A 25 11.35 12.02 13.62
CA ARG A 25 12.79 12.24 13.40
C ARG A 25 13.63 12.35 14.66
N GLU A 26 13.04 12.78 15.78
CA GLU A 26 13.75 13.01 17.03
C GLU A 26 12.93 12.45 18.20
N LEU A 27 13.54 11.51 18.93
CA LEU A 27 12.97 10.88 20.12
C LEU A 27 14.04 10.66 21.18
N ASN A 28 13.62 10.53 22.43
CA ASN A 28 14.48 10.02 23.50
C ASN A 28 14.27 8.51 23.64
N PRO A 29 15.14 7.65 23.08
CA PRO A 29 14.91 6.20 23.05
C PRO A 29 15.02 5.53 24.43
N HIS A 30 15.37 6.27 25.48
CA HIS A 30 15.41 5.80 26.86
C HIS A 30 14.15 6.16 27.66
N GLU A 31 13.29 7.02 27.13
CA GLU A 31 12.07 7.42 27.80
C GLU A 31 10.98 6.35 27.67
N ALA A 32 10.33 6.04 28.79
CA ALA A 32 9.27 5.05 28.84
C ALA A 32 8.10 5.46 27.92
N GLY A 33 7.60 4.52 27.12
CA GLY A 33 6.50 4.78 26.18
C GLY A 33 6.94 5.44 24.86
N THR A 34 8.23 5.65 24.64
CA THR A 34 8.75 6.12 23.36
C THR A 34 8.38 5.15 22.24
N ALA A 35 7.86 5.69 21.15
CA ALA A 35 7.56 4.93 19.94
C ALA A 35 7.88 5.73 18.69
N VAL A 36 8.42 5.03 17.69
CA VAL A 36 8.63 5.59 16.36
C VAL A 36 7.31 5.49 15.60
N GLN A 37 6.75 6.62 15.21
CA GLN A 37 5.70 6.67 14.18
C GLN A 37 6.35 6.83 12.81
N TYR A 38 5.96 6.00 11.84
CA TYR A 38 6.54 5.97 10.50
C TYR A 38 5.51 5.57 9.44
N GLY A 39 5.80 5.85 8.18
CA GLY A 39 4.94 5.55 7.04
C GLY A 39 5.25 6.45 5.86
N ALA A 40 4.27 6.67 4.98
CA ALA A 40 4.44 7.59 3.86
C ALA A 40 3.09 8.16 3.42
N ASP A 41 3.13 9.28 2.71
CA ASP A 41 2.04 9.73 1.87
C ASP A 41 2.39 9.43 0.43
N PHE A 42 1.60 8.60 -0.26
CA PHE A 42 1.93 8.22 -1.62
C PHE A 42 0.72 8.16 -2.55
N LYS A 43 0.99 8.35 -3.84
CA LYS A 43 0.04 8.19 -4.93
C LYS A 43 0.60 7.21 -5.95
N VAL A 44 -0.14 6.14 -6.21
CA VAL A 44 0.15 5.21 -7.31
C VAL A 44 -0.81 5.51 -8.44
N ARG A 45 -0.27 5.70 -9.65
CA ARG A 45 -1.03 5.96 -10.87
C ARG A 45 -0.69 4.91 -11.91
N PHE A 46 -1.69 4.43 -12.63
CA PHE A 46 -1.52 3.65 -13.85
C PHE A 46 -2.10 4.43 -15.04
N THR A 47 -1.34 4.50 -16.13
CA THR A 47 -1.71 5.17 -17.37
C THR A 47 -1.41 4.28 -18.57
N ARG A 48 -2.36 4.18 -19.50
CA ARG A 48 -2.17 3.48 -20.78
C ARG A 48 -2.44 4.39 -21.96
N GLN A 49 -1.93 4.00 -23.12
CA GLN A 49 -2.31 4.64 -24.39
C GLN A 49 -3.69 4.15 -24.84
N GLY A 50 -4.53 5.08 -25.27
CA GLY A 50 -5.91 4.84 -25.71
C GLY A 50 -6.91 4.61 -24.57
N SER A 51 -8.21 4.65 -24.90
CA SER A 51 -9.26 4.24 -23.95
C SER A 51 -9.30 2.72 -23.83
N HIS A 52 -9.53 2.23 -22.63
CA HIS A 52 -10.00 0.87 -22.39
C HIS A 52 -11.51 0.78 -22.54
N GLU A 53 -12.03 -0.39 -22.87
CA GLU A 53 -13.48 -0.61 -23.01
C GLU A 53 -14.21 -0.45 -21.65
N HIS A 54 -13.52 -0.81 -20.57
CA HIS A 54 -14.06 -0.78 -19.22
C HIS A 54 -13.26 0.17 -18.32
N LYS A 55 -13.83 0.53 -17.17
CA LYS A 55 -13.08 1.29 -16.15
C LYS A 55 -11.98 0.43 -15.56
N LEU A 56 -10.84 1.07 -15.31
CA LEU A 56 -9.72 0.50 -14.59
C LEU A 56 -9.69 1.05 -13.17
N GLY A 57 -9.19 0.24 -12.25
CA GLY A 57 -8.88 0.60 -10.87
C GLY A 57 -7.58 -0.04 -10.41
N LEU A 58 -7.17 0.28 -9.18
CA LEU A 58 -5.99 -0.31 -8.55
C LEU A 58 -6.40 -1.11 -7.32
N LEU A 59 -5.92 -2.36 -7.29
CA LEU A 59 -5.82 -3.17 -6.09
C LEU A 59 -4.48 -2.85 -5.41
N GLN A 60 -4.50 -2.70 -4.09
CA GLN A 60 -3.30 -2.61 -3.27
C GLN A 60 -3.23 -3.83 -2.34
N LEU A 61 -2.08 -4.50 -2.36
CA LEU A 61 -1.69 -5.44 -1.33
C LEU A 61 -0.68 -4.78 -0.40
N ILE A 62 -0.71 -5.15 0.88
CA ILE A 62 0.23 -4.70 1.89
C ILE A 62 0.79 -5.91 2.65
N ARG A 63 2.08 -5.84 2.98
CA ARG A 63 2.74 -6.69 3.97
C ARG A 63 3.08 -5.84 5.20
N PRO A 64 2.17 -5.73 6.20
CA PRO A 64 2.28 -4.74 7.25
C PRO A 64 3.03 -5.26 8.48
N GLN A 65 3.48 -4.33 9.34
CA GLN A 65 4.05 -4.66 10.66
C GLN A 65 3.05 -4.46 11.81
N THR A 66 1.87 -3.93 11.50
CA THR A 66 0.77 -3.69 12.43
C THR A 66 -0.56 -4.17 11.86
N GLN A 67 -1.50 -4.51 12.75
CA GLN A 67 -2.83 -4.98 12.34
C GLN A 67 -3.78 -3.78 12.23
N LEU A 68 -4.06 -3.33 11.00
CA LEU A 68 -5.00 -2.22 10.75
C LEU A 68 -6.46 -2.69 10.76
N PHE A 69 -6.73 -3.85 10.16
CA PHE A 69 -8.06 -4.45 10.11
C PHE A 69 -8.06 -5.80 10.84
N ALA A 70 -9.25 -6.24 11.29
CA ALA A 70 -9.40 -7.52 11.99
C ALA A 70 -8.87 -8.73 11.21
N HIS A 71 -8.81 -8.64 9.88
CA HIS A 71 -8.33 -9.69 9.00
C HIS A 71 -6.86 -9.58 8.58
N THR A 72 -6.23 -8.45 8.89
CA THR A 72 -4.84 -8.23 8.52
C THR A 72 -3.94 -9.17 9.31
N VAL A 73 -3.19 -10.02 8.61
CA VAL A 73 -2.16 -10.87 9.20
C VAL A 73 -0.82 -10.14 9.13
N VAL A 74 -0.29 -9.77 10.30
CA VAL A 74 1.02 -9.09 10.41
C VAL A 74 2.14 -9.95 9.82
N GLY A 75 2.99 -9.33 9.01
CA GLY A 75 4.13 -10.01 8.39
C GLY A 75 3.78 -10.88 7.17
N ASP A 76 2.51 -10.94 6.77
CA ASP A 76 2.04 -11.62 5.55
C ASP A 76 1.36 -10.64 4.57
N TRP A 77 1.14 -11.05 3.33
CA TRP A 77 0.45 -10.25 2.33
C TRP A 77 -1.05 -10.25 2.54
N ASN A 78 -1.66 -9.06 2.49
CA ASN A 78 -3.07 -8.84 2.68
C ASN A 78 -3.58 -7.89 1.58
N VAL A 79 -4.86 -7.97 1.23
CA VAL A 79 -5.51 -6.86 0.51
C VAL A 79 -5.63 -5.68 1.48
N ASP A 80 -5.14 -4.52 1.08
CA ASP A 80 -5.08 -3.34 1.94
C ASP A 80 -6.41 -2.58 1.94
N LYS A 81 -7.44 -3.23 2.48
CA LYS A 81 -8.80 -2.70 2.51
C LYS A 81 -9.60 -3.43 3.58
N ARG A 82 -10.54 -2.74 4.22
CA ARG A 82 -11.56 -3.40 5.06
C ARG A 82 -12.32 -4.47 4.25
N TYR A 83 -12.58 -5.63 4.87
CA TYR A 83 -13.46 -6.65 4.28
C TYR A 83 -14.82 -6.05 3.90
N PRO A 84 -15.39 -6.40 2.74
CA PRO A 84 -16.77 -6.06 2.39
C PRO A 84 -17.76 -6.60 3.43
N ASP A 85 -18.88 -5.89 3.57
CA ASP A 85 -19.97 -6.30 4.47
C ASP A 85 -20.82 -7.46 3.87
N ASP A 86 -20.67 -7.75 2.57
CA ASP A 86 -21.34 -8.84 1.84
C ASP A 86 -20.28 -9.74 1.18
N ASP A 87 -20.29 -11.04 1.55
CA ASP A 87 -19.32 -12.07 1.17
C ASP A 87 -19.84 -13.04 0.09
N THR A 88 -21.00 -12.75 -0.50
CA THR A 88 -21.74 -13.75 -1.30
C THR A 88 -21.34 -13.87 -2.78
N ALA A 89 -20.51 -12.96 -3.31
CA ALA A 89 -20.07 -13.01 -4.72
C ALA A 89 -18.61 -12.57 -4.95
N ILE A 90 -17.97 -13.15 -5.99
CA ILE A 90 -16.64 -12.73 -6.47
C ILE A 90 -16.78 -11.38 -7.15
N VAL A 91 -16.56 -10.30 -6.40
CA VAL A 91 -16.64 -8.94 -6.94
C VAL A 91 -15.27 -8.29 -6.80
N LEU A 92 -14.47 -8.28 -7.88
CA LEU A 92 -13.13 -7.67 -7.85
C LEU A 92 -13.15 -6.18 -7.51
N GLU A 93 -14.28 -5.49 -7.69
CA GLU A 93 -14.45 -4.12 -7.20
C GLU A 93 -14.28 -4.01 -5.68
N GLN A 94 -14.62 -5.07 -4.93
CA GLN A 94 -14.41 -5.14 -3.48
C GLN A 94 -12.93 -5.14 -3.11
N CYS A 95 -12.04 -5.51 -4.03
CA CYS A 95 -10.59 -5.50 -3.84
C CYS A 95 -9.96 -4.12 -4.13
N LEU A 96 -10.69 -3.18 -4.75
CA LEU A 96 -10.14 -1.86 -5.04
C LEU A 96 -9.80 -1.12 -3.75
N TYR A 97 -8.62 -0.50 -3.69
CA TYR A 97 -8.23 0.29 -2.53
C TYR A 97 -9.22 1.43 -2.26
N GLY A 98 -9.41 1.77 -0.99
CA GLY A 98 -10.28 2.86 -0.55
C GLY A 98 -11.78 2.62 -0.80
N SER A 99 -12.61 3.60 -0.45
CA SER A 99 -14.04 3.61 -0.78
C SER A 99 -14.36 4.83 -1.64
N ASP A 100 -15.45 4.77 -2.41
CA ASP A 100 -15.83 5.88 -3.28
C ASP A 100 -16.17 7.14 -2.49
N GLY A 101 -15.71 8.29 -3.00
CA GLY A 101 -15.97 9.59 -2.41
C GLY A 101 -15.19 9.88 -1.11
N VAL A 102 -14.39 8.94 -0.61
CA VAL A 102 -13.56 9.16 0.57
C VAL A 102 -12.40 10.08 0.22
N LYS A 103 -12.22 11.11 1.06
CA LYS A 103 -11.12 12.07 0.94
C LYS A 103 -10.01 11.78 1.93
N ILE A 104 -8.79 12.14 1.55
CA ILE A 104 -7.63 12.08 2.43
C ILE A 104 -7.79 13.13 3.55
N GLY A 105 -7.55 12.69 4.79
CA GLY A 105 -7.63 13.53 5.98
C GLY A 105 -6.55 14.60 6.07
N THR A 106 -6.71 15.52 7.02
CA THR A 106 -5.80 16.65 7.24
C THR A 106 -4.44 16.25 7.83
N HIS A 107 -4.24 14.98 8.17
CA HIS A 107 -2.94 14.47 8.63
C HIS A 107 -1.90 14.41 7.50
N SER A 108 -2.35 14.27 6.26
CA SER A 108 -1.49 14.32 5.07
C SER A 108 -1.15 15.77 4.75
N ALA A 109 0.15 16.08 4.68
CA ALA A 109 0.59 17.41 4.25
C ALA A 109 0.39 17.63 2.74
N THR A 110 0.44 16.54 1.97
CA THR A 110 0.48 16.59 0.50
C THR A 110 -0.89 16.42 -0.14
N TYR A 111 -1.73 15.55 0.42
CA TYR A 111 -2.95 15.09 -0.26
C TYR A 111 -4.25 15.44 0.46
N ALA A 112 -4.22 16.17 1.58
CA ALA A 112 -5.42 16.54 2.33
C ALA A 112 -6.53 17.13 1.43
N GLY A 113 -7.74 16.59 1.58
CA GLY A 113 -8.93 17.00 0.83
C GLY A 113 -9.05 16.43 -0.59
N GLN A 114 -8.02 15.74 -1.10
CA GLN A 114 -8.09 15.02 -2.37
C GLN A 114 -8.87 13.70 -2.21
N GLN A 115 -9.43 13.17 -3.30
CA GLN A 115 -10.07 11.85 -3.31
C GLN A 115 -9.01 10.77 -3.07
N MET A 116 -9.39 9.69 -2.40
CA MET A 116 -8.52 8.55 -2.11
C MET A 116 -8.27 7.67 -3.36
N ARG A 117 -9.17 7.68 -4.33
CA ARG A 117 -9.02 6.94 -5.59
C ARG A 117 -9.71 7.63 -6.76
N GLN A 118 -9.26 7.28 -7.96
CA GLN A 118 -9.94 7.56 -9.22
C GLN A 118 -9.95 6.30 -10.09
N LEU A 119 -11.11 6.04 -10.69
CA LEU A 119 -11.31 5.01 -11.71
C LEU A 119 -11.42 5.69 -13.07
N GLY A 120 -10.94 5.03 -14.13
CA GLY A 120 -11.00 5.58 -15.48
C GLY A 120 -10.58 4.59 -16.55
N GLU A 121 -10.89 4.90 -17.81
CA GLU A 121 -10.63 4.01 -18.96
C GLU A 121 -9.17 4.08 -19.44
N SER A 122 -8.48 5.20 -19.21
CA SER A 122 -7.09 5.41 -19.64
C SER A 122 -6.13 5.69 -18.48
N GLU A 123 -6.67 6.19 -17.36
CA GLU A 123 -5.93 6.47 -16.13
C GLU A 123 -6.76 6.08 -14.91
N CYS A 124 -6.11 5.38 -13.97
CA CYS A 124 -6.61 5.18 -12.62
C CYS A 124 -5.49 5.43 -11.61
N TRP A 125 -5.88 5.79 -10.38
CA TRP A 125 -4.90 6.02 -9.32
C TRP A 125 -5.52 5.81 -7.94
N LEU A 126 -4.66 5.61 -6.95
CA LEU A 126 -5.00 5.63 -5.52
C LEU A 126 -4.03 6.54 -4.77
N ILE A 127 -4.47 7.07 -3.63
CA ILE A 127 -3.66 7.79 -2.66
C ILE A 127 -3.83 7.09 -1.33
N ASP A 128 -2.72 6.78 -0.67
CA ASP A 128 -2.71 6.16 0.65
C ASP A 128 -1.70 6.87 1.55
N THR A 129 -1.99 6.86 2.84
CA THR A 129 -1.30 7.65 3.86
C THR A 129 -1.07 6.82 5.13
N PRO A 130 -0.49 5.61 5.04
CA PRO A 130 -0.35 4.70 6.17
C PRO A 130 0.55 5.32 7.24
N ARG A 131 0.22 5.03 8.50
CA ARG A 131 1.02 5.42 9.68
C ARG A 131 1.06 4.25 10.65
N GLU A 132 2.24 3.68 10.82
CA GLU A 132 2.53 2.62 11.80
C GLU A 132 3.23 3.22 13.02
N ILE A 133 3.12 2.54 14.16
CA ILE A 133 3.73 2.94 15.43
C ILE A 133 4.45 1.73 16.02
N ASN A 134 5.72 1.87 16.39
CA ASN A 134 6.49 0.80 17.02
C ASN A 134 7.33 1.34 18.19
N GLY A 135 7.12 0.76 19.38
CA GLY A 135 7.80 1.13 20.63
C GLY A 135 8.90 0.17 21.07
N ASN A 136 9.38 -0.70 20.19
CA ASN A 136 10.38 -1.70 20.55
C ASN A 136 11.77 -1.06 20.63
N PHE A 137 12.22 -0.85 21.87
CA PHE A 137 13.55 -0.36 22.19
C PHE A 137 14.23 -1.29 23.19
N GLU A 138 15.51 -1.59 22.94
CA GLU A 138 16.38 -2.30 23.85
C GLU A 138 17.60 -1.44 24.18
N ARG A 139 17.66 -0.94 25.43
CA ARG A 139 18.79 -0.12 25.92
C ARG A 139 19.10 1.10 25.01
N GLY A 140 18.07 1.71 24.44
CA GLY A 140 18.19 2.87 23.55
C GLY A 140 18.38 2.53 22.06
N VAL A 141 18.49 1.24 21.72
CA VAL A 141 18.55 0.76 20.33
C VAL A 141 17.14 0.37 19.89
N PHE A 142 16.71 0.86 18.74
CA PHE A 142 15.43 0.49 18.15
C PHE A 142 15.53 -0.92 17.54
N THR A 143 14.67 -1.82 18.00
CA THR A 143 14.63 -3.24 17.57
C THR A 143 13.33 -3.60 16.85
N GLY A 144 12.46 -2.62 16.61
CA GLY A 144 11.21 -2.82 15.91
C GLY A 144 11.38 -3.24 14.45
N LEU A 145 10.56 -4.20 14.01
CA LEU A 145 10.39 -4.49 12.59
C LEU A 145 9.58 -3.37 11.94
N THR A 146 10.09 -2.86 10.82
CA THR A 146 9.51 -1.70 10.10
C THR A 146 9.43 -1.89 8.60
N ASN A 147 9.75 -3.09 8.11
CA ASN A 147 9.76 -3.38 6.67
C ASN A 147 8.32 -3.58 6.16
N THR A 148 7.71 -2.51 5.69
CA THR A 148 6.37 -2.53 5.09
C THR A 148 6.51 -2.57 3.58
N LYS A 149 5.79 -3.48 2.93
CA LYS A 149 5.83 -3.64 1.48
C LYS A 149 4.45 -3.51 0.88
N PHE A 150 4.41 -3.07 -0.36
CA PHE A 150 3.20 -2.91 -1.13
C PHE A 150 3.35 -3.61 -2.48
N ALA A 151 2.22 -4.10 -3.00
CA ALA A 151 2.09 -4.51 -4.39
C ALA A 151 0.83 -3.87 -4.97
N ASN A 152 0.92 -3.25 -6.14
CA ASN A 152 -0.21 -2.61 -6.79
C ASN A 152 -0.45 -3.27 -8.14
N TYR A 153 -1.70 -3.69 -8.38
CA TYR A 153 -2.14 -4.38 -9.58
C TYR A 153 -3.32 -3.65 -10.21
N VAL A 154 -3.41 -3.69 -11.55
CA VAL A 154 -4.55 -3.11 -12.27
C VAL A 154 -5.72 -4.10 -12.28
N VAL A 155 -6.91 -3.56 -12.00
CA VAL A 155 -8.17 -4.29 -12.08
C VAL A 155 -9.02 -3.67 -13.18
N GLU A 156 -9.54 -4.49 -14.08
CA GLU A 156 -10.60 -4.12 -15.03
C GLU A 156 -11.97 -4.41 -14.41
N LEU A 157 -12.84 -3.40 -14.43
CA LEU A 157 -14.21 -3.47 -13.93
C LEU A 157 -15.15 -3.81 -15.09
N ASP A 158 -15.12 -5.08 -15.48
CA ASP A 158 -16.01 -5.67 -16.49
C ASP A 158 -17.12 -6.48 -15.80
N GLY A 159 -18.31 -5.89 -15.71
CA GLY A 159 -19.48 -6.50 -15.07
C GLY A 159 -19.30 -6.81 -13.58
N PRO A 160 -19.99 -7.84 -13.04
CA PRO A 160 -19.94 -8.15 -11.61
C PRO A 160 -18.63 -8.79 -11.13
N ILE A 161 -17.82 -9.36 -12.03
CA ILE A 161 -16.64 -10.17 -11.67
C ILE A 161 -15.33 -9.41 -11.92
N GLY A 162 -15.21 -8.68 -13.04
CA GLY A 162 -13.98 -7.98 -13.43
C GLY A 162 -12.84 -8.91 -13.88
N ARG A 163 -11.66 -8.33 -14.14
CA ARG A 163 -10.41 -9.06 -14.42
C ARG A 163 -9.21 -8.42 -13.71
N LEU A 164 -8.20 -9.22 -13.39
CA LEU A 164 -6.90 -8.77 -12.91
C LEU A 164 -5.89 -8.77 -14.05
N PHE A 165 -5.14 -7.69 -14.18
CA PHE A 165 -4.03 -7.67 -15.12
C PHE A 165 -2.84 -8.38 -14.49
N ASN A 166 -2.11 -9.15 -15.28
CA ASN A 166 -0.90 -9.83 -14.80
C ASN A 166 0.29 -8.88 -14.56
N ILE A 167 0.10 -7.56 -14.55
CA ILE A 167 1.17 -6.58 -14.38
C ILE A 167 0.91 -5.71 -13.16
N GLY A 168 1.99 -5.37 -12.47
CA GLY A 168 1.95 -4.49 -11.30
C GLY A 168 3.31 -3.91 -10.97
N ILE A 169 3.35 -3.23 -9.83
CA ILE A 169 4.60 -2.79 -9.19
C ILE A 169 4.66 -3.28 -7.75
N THR A 170 5.86 -3.55 -7.24
CA THR A 170 6.13 -3.71 -5.80
C THR A 170 7.09 -2.66 -5.32
N TRP A 171 6.92 -2.22 -4.08
CA TRP A 171 7.79 -1.26 -3.41
C TRP A 171 7.63 -1.39 -1.90
N GLY A 172 8.32 -0.56 -1.11
CA GLY A 172 8.15 -0.58 0.34
C GLY A 172 8.98 0.48 1.05
N TYR A 173 9.05 0.39 2.37
CA TYR A 173 9.91 1.21 3.18
C TYR A 173 10.38 0.49 4.44
N SER A 174 11.46 1.01 5.04
CA SER A 174 11.90 0.63 6.38
C SER A 174 12.47 1.83 7.14
N VAL A 175 12.47 1.75 8.46
CA VAL A 175 13.07 2.76 9.34
C VAL A 175 14.50 2.36 9.70
N GLN A 176 15.40 3.33 9.71
CA GLN A 176 16.76 3.19 10.18
C GLN A 176 17.03 4.18 11.31
N GLN A 177 17.63 3.69 12.40
CA GLN A 177 18.14 4.54 13.49
C GLN A 177 19.58 4.96 13.16
N ASP A 178 19.90 6.25 13.30
CA ASP A 178 21.26 6.75 13.09
C ASP A 178 22.17 6.28 14.23
N GLY A 179 23.20 5.49 13.89
CA GLY A 179 24.15 4.96 14.86
C GLY A 179 25.01 6.01 15.57
N ASN A 180 25.18 7.21 14.98
CA ASN A 180 25.91 8.33 15.60
C ASN A 180 24.98 9.27 16.37
N ARG A 181 23.66 9.19 16.12
CA ARG A 181 22.62 10.00 16.78
C ARG A 181 21.46 9.08 17.16
N PRO A 182 21.53 8.34 18.28
CA PRO A 182 20.51 7.33 18.63
C PRO A 182 19.08 7.85 18.75
N GLY A 183 18.87 9.15 18.93
CA GLY A 183 17.53 9.75 18.90
C GLY A 183 16.99 10.04 17.50
N HIS A 184 17.78 9.82 16.45
CA HIS A 184 17.47 10.18 15.07
C HIS A 184 17.06 8.99 14.23
N PHE A 185 16.00 9.18 13.45
CA PHE A 185 15.42 8.15 12.59
C PHE A 185 15.18 8.69 11.19
N ASP A 186 15.55 7.86 10.21
CA ASP A 186 15.28 8.08 8.80
C ASP A 186 14.40 6.94 8.27
N LEU A 187 13.65 7.23 7.21
CA LEU A 187 12.88 6.23 6.48
C LEU A 187 13.50 6.05 5.10
N HIS A 188 13.83 4.81 4.79
CA HIS A 188 14.39 4.41 3.51
C HIS A 188 13.30 3.79 2.65
N VAL A 189 12.98 4.41 1.51
CA VAL A 189 12.08 3.86 0.51
C VAL A 189 12.81 2.80 -0.31
N LEU A 190 12.18 1.64 -0.48
CA LEU A 190 12.63 0.60 -1.41
C LEU A 190 12.04 0.94 -2.79
N GLU A 191 12.92 1.21 -3.75
CA GLU A 191 12.53 1.59 -5.10
C GLU A 191 11.54 0.60 -5.74
N PRO A 192 10.53 1.10 -6.47
CA PRO A 192 9.55 0.25 -7.12
C PRO A 192 10.16 -0.64 -8.20
N ARG A 193 9.62 -1.86 -8.33
CA ARG A 193 10.01 -2.85 -9.33
C ARG A 193 8.78 -3.42 -10.03
N PRO A 194 8.86 -3.72 -11.33
CA PRO A 194 7.77 -4.38 -12.03
C PRO A 194 7.60 -5.81 -11.48
N ILE A 195 6.36 -6.29 -11.50
CA ILE A 195 6.01 -7.63 -11.02
C ILE A 195 4.92 -8.24 -11.89
N GLN A 196 4.93 -9.57 -12.01
CA GLN A 196 3.83 -10.33 -12.60
C GLN A 196 3.03 -11.05 -11.52
N LEU A 197 1.70 -10.95 -11.54
CA LEU A 197 0.86 -11.55 -10.51
C LEU A 197 0.98 -13.10 -10.49
N THR A 198 1.07 -13.72 -11.67
CA THR A 198 1.20 -15.18 -11.82
C THR A 198 2.49 -15.77 -11.26
N GLU A 199 3.51 -14.94 -11.05
CA GLU A 199 4.81 -15.37 -10.50
C GLU A 199 4.84 -15.30 -8.96
N HIS A 200 3.78 -14.77 -8.33
CA HIS A 200 3.72 -14.49 -6.89
C HIS A 200 2.53 -15.17 -6.20
N ASN A 201 2.75 -16.43 -5.81
CA ASN A 201 1.74 -17.29 -5.18
C ASN A 201 1.18 -16.73 -3.86
N GLU A 202 1.97 -15.93 -3.15
CA GLU A 202 1.61 -15.24 -1.92
C GLU A 202 0.64 -14.08 -2.18
N HIS A 203 0.81 -13.33 -3.28
CA HIS A 203 -0.12 -12.27 -3.67
C HIS A 203 -1.46 -12.86 -4.13
N LEU A 204 -1.40 -13.92 -4.93
CA LEU A 204 -2.60 -14.68 -5.31
C LEU A 204 -3.32 -15.25 -4.07
N ALA A 205 -2.58 -15.68 -3.04
CA ALA A 205 -3.16 -16.15 -1.79
C ALA A 205 -3.90 -15.04 -1.04
N ALA A 206 -3.30 -13.86 -0.93
CA ALA A 206 -3.91 -12.72 -0.27
C ALA A 206 -5.24 -12.33 -0.92
N ILE A 207 -5.27 -12.24 -2.25
CA ILE A 207 -6.48 -11.91 -3.02
C ILE A 207 -7.53 -13.01 -2.90
N SER A 208 -7.12 -14.27 -3.06
CA SER A 208 -7.97 -15.46 -2.93
C SER A 208 -8.63 -15.53 -1.55
N SER A 209 -7.86 -15.29 -0.49
CA SER A 209 -8.35 -15.28 0.89
C SER A 209 -9.28 -14.10 1.15
N PHE A 210 -9.01 -12.94 0.57
CA PHE A 210 -9.86 -11.77 0.72
C PHE A 210 -11.22 -11.92 0.01
N LEU A 211 -11.22 -12.53 -1.18
CA LEU A 211 -12.47 -12.76 -1.93
C LEU A 211 -13.21 -14.03 -1.49
N ASN A 212 -12.62 -14.84 -0.61
CA ASN A 212 -13.13 -16.17 -0.25
C ASN A 212 -13.30 -17.09 -1.49
N VAL A 213 -12.32 -17.07 -2.39
CA VAL A 213 -12.34 -17.80 -3.67
C VAL A 213 -11.13 -18.70 -3.79
N PRO A 214 -11.24 -19.95 -4.27
CA PRO A 214 -10.08 -20.79 -4.53
C PRO A 214 -9.11 -20.16 -5.53
N LYS A 215 -7.79 -20.25 -5.28
CA LYS A 215 -6.74 -19.70 -6.17
C LYS A 215 -6.90 -20.08 -7.65
N GLY A 216 -7.35 -21.31 -7.94
CA GLY A 216 -7.57 -21.77 -9.32
C GLY A 216 -8.60 -20.92 -10.08
N LYS A 217 -9.68 -20.49 -9.41
CA LYS A 217 -10.66 -19.57 -10.01
C LYS A 217 -10.10 -18.17 -10.19
N LEU A 218 -9.22 -17.71 -9.29
CA LEU A 218 -8.56 -16.41 -9.45
C LEU A 218 -7.66 -16.39 -10.69
N ALA A 219 -6.96 -17.49 -10.98
CA ALA A 219 -6.11 -17.60 -12.17
C ALA A 219 -6.89 -17.47 -13.49
N GLU A 220 -8.16 -17.90 -13.53
CA GLU A 220 -9.06 -17.72 -14.67
C GLU A 220 -9.44 -16.25 -14.92
N LEU A 221 -9.27 -15.37 -13.90
CA LEU A 221 -9.56 -13.95 -13.98
C LEU A 221 -8.34 -13.10 -14.37
N ILE A 222 -7.17 -13.72 -14.57
CA ILE A 222 -5.94 -13.02 -14.91
C ILE A 222 -5.81 -12.91 -16.43
N ARG A 223 -5.51 -11.69 -16.91
CA ARG A 223 -5.27 -11.37 -18.31
C ARG A 223 -3.81 -10.99 -18.57
#